data_AF-A0A3N5I417-F1
#
_entry.id   AF-A0A3N5I417-F1
#
_cell.length_a   1.000
_cell.length_b   1.000
_cell.length_c   1.000
_cell.angle_alpha   90.00
_cell.angle_beta   90.00
_cell.angle_gamma   90.00
#
_symmetry.space_group_name_H-M   'P 1'
#
loop_
_entity.id
_entity.type
_entity.pdbx_description
1 polymer ?
#
loop_
_entity_poly.entity_id
_entity_poly.type
_entity_poly.pdbx_seq_one_letter_code
_entity_poly.pdbx_strand_id
1 'polypeptide(L)'
;PPMGTMLVVMFLIFLMGWPFEWPAIVLVFVPLLQPAIIALKFDQLWFATLIAVNLQTAFLSPPVAMAAYYLKAVAPHWKLTDIYWGMAEFMVLQVMGLLVLMFFPGLALWFPHWLYGP
;
A
#
# COMPACT_ATOMS: atom_id res chain seq x y z
N PRO A 1 3.16 -3.09 -21.18
CA PRO A 1 4.09 -1.92 -21.09
C PRO A 1 3.73 -0.94 -19.94
N PRO A 2 2.50 -0.38 -19.81
CA PRO A 2 2.15 0.55 -18.72
C PRO A 2 1.98 -0.12 -17.35
N MET A 3 1.38 -1.32 -17.32
CA MET A 3 1.12 -2.04 -16.06
C MET A 3 2.39 -2.55 -15.38
N GLY A 4 3.41 -2.90 -16.16
CA GLY A 4 4.73 -3.24 -15.63
C GLY A 4 5.37 -2.07 -14.91
N THR A 5 5.25 -0.85 -15.47
CA THR A 5 5.69 0.38 -14.79
C THR A 5 4.96 0.58 -13.47
N MET A 6 3.64 0.34 -13.43
CA MET A 6 2.87 0.47 -12.19
C MET A 6 3.31 -0.54 -11.12
N LEU A 7 3.58 -1.80 -11.50
CA LEU A 7 4.12 -2.81 -10.58
C LEU A 7 5.47 -2.39 -10.02
N VAL A 8 6.36 -1.85 -10.86
CA VAL A 8 7.66 -1.34 -10.40
C VAL A 8 7.48 -0.15 -9.46
N VAL A 9 6.59 0.80 -9.77
CA VAL A 9 6.30 1.94 -8.89
C VAL A 9 5.73 1.48 -7.55
N MET A 10 4.78 0.54 -7.54
CA MET A 10 4.24 -0.01 -6.29
C MET A 10 5.32 -0.73 -5.50
N PHE A 11 6.18 -1.52 -6.15
CA PHE A 11 7.28 -2.20 -5.47
C PHE A 11 8.27 -1.20 -4.85
N LEU A 12 8.62 -0.13 -5.57
CA LEU A 12 9.48 0.94 -5.03
C LEU A 12 8.82 1.62 -3.83
N ILE A 13 7.55 2.01 -3.92
CA ILE A 13 6.81 2.64 -2.81
C ILE A 13 6.73 1.69 -1.59
N PHE A 14 6.55 0.39 -1.83
CA PHE A 14 6.56 -0.61 -0.76
C PHE A 14 7.90 -0.64 -0.03
N LEU A 15 9.01 -0.69 -0.77
CA LEU A 15 10.36 -0.66 -0.20
C LEU A 15 10.65 0.65 0.53
N MET A 16 10.11 1.77 0.06
CA MET A 16 10.26 3.07 0.72
C MET A 16 9.55 3.14 2.06
N GLY A 17 8.53 2.31 2.28
CA GLY A 17 7.88 2.16 3.58
C GLY A 17 8.79 1.62 4.68
N TRP A 18 9.97 1.07 4.34
CA TRP A 18 10.94 0.61 5.32
C TRP A 18 11.76 1.73 5.96
N PRO A 19 12.46 2.59 5.19
CA PRO A 19 13.22 3.70 5.76
C PRO A 19 12.39 4.97 6.05
N PHE A 20 11.22 5.14 5.43
CA PHE A 20 10.44 6.37 5.52
C PHE A 20 9.05 6.16 6.13
N GLU A 21 8.61 7.17 6.90
CA GLU A 21 7.23 7.28 7.36
C GLU A 21 6.27 7.63 6.22
N TRP A 22 5.00 7.23 6.33
CA TRP A 22 4.00 7.44 5.27
C TRP A 22 3.82 8.92 4.87
N PRO A 23 3.89 9.94 5.76
CA PRO A 23 3.78 11.33 5.34
C PRO A 23 4.95 11.76 4.47
N ALA A 24 6.17 11.28 4.74
CA ALA A 24 7.34 11.58 3.92
C ALA A 24 7.17 10.99 2.51
N ILE A 25 6.64 9.76 2.40
CA ILE A 25 6.36 9.12 1.12
C ILE A 25 5.32 9.92 0.33
N VAL A 26 4.18 10.23 0.95
CA VAL A 26 3.06 10.90 0.28
C VAL A 26 3.37 12.36 -0.06
N LEU A 27 4.06 13.10 0.82
CA LEU A 27 4.29 14.54 0.62
C LEU A 27 5.52 14.84 -0.24
N VAL A 28 6.53 13.94 -0.27
CA VAL A 28 7.77 14.17 -1.02
C VAL A 28 7.83 13.31 -2.27
N PHE A 29 7.64 12.01 -2.14
CA PHE A 29 7.95 11.07 -3.23
C PHE A 29 6.78 10.87 -4.21
N VAL A 30 5.54 10.88 -3.74
CA VAL A 30 4.37 10.79 -4.64
C VAL A 30 4.31 11.95 -5.63
N PRO A 31 4.52 13.23 -5.25
CA PRO A 31 4.61 14.34 -6.19
C PRO A 31 5.74 14.21 -7.22
N LEU A 32 6.86 13.55 -6.86
CA LEU A 32 7.94 13.26 -7.81
C LEU A 32 7.53 12.22 -8.86
N LEU A 33 6.67 11.26 -8.50
CA LEU A 33 6.17 10.22 -9.40
C LEU A 33 4.95 10.67 -10.22
N GLN A 34 4.19 11.65 -9.71
CA GLN A 34 2.94 12.13 -10.31
C GLN A 34 3.08 12.57 -11.79
N PRO A 35 4.13 13.28 -12.23
CA PRO A 35 4.31 13.62 -13.65
C PRO A 35 4.37 12.39 -14.56
N ALA A 36 4.98 11.30 -14.10
CA ALA A 36 5.05 10.05 -14.85
C ALA A 36 3.67 9.38 -14.95
N ILE A 37 2.88 9.41 -13.89
CA ILE A 37 1.50 8.88 -13.86
C ILE A 37 0.61 9.65 -14.84
N ILE A 38 0.71 10.98 -14.87
CA ILE A 38 -0.01 11.84 -15.81
C ILE A 38 0.42 11.55 -17.25
N ALA A 39 1.72 11.43 -17.52
CA ALA A 39 2.24 11.12 -18.85
C ALA A 39 1.75 9.75 -19.36
N LEU A 40 1.59 8.78 -18.46
CA LEU A 40 1.04 7.45 -18.75
C LEU A 40 -0.50 7.44 -18.83
N LYS A 41 -1.17 8.58 -18.60
CA LYS A 41 -2.63 8.73 -18.60
C LYS A 41 -3.35 7.82 -17.60
N PHE A 42 -2.70 7.55 -16.47
CA PHE A 42 -3.35 6.83 -15.37
C PHE A 42 -4.22 7.78 -14.53
N ASP A 43 -5.31 7.22 -14.02
CA ASP A 43 -6.19 7.92 -13.09
C ASP A 43 -5.47 8.18 -11.75
N GLN A 44 -5.51 9.43 -11.29
CA GLN A 44 -4.78 9.86 -10.09
C GLN A 44 -5.42 9.35 -8.80
N LEU A 45 -6.76 9.23 -8.76
CA LEU A 45 -7.49 8.73 -7.61
C LEU A 45 -7.26 7.23 -7.42
N TRP A 46 -7.28 6.49 -8.52
CA TRP A 46 -6.91 5.08 -8.53
C TRP A 46 -5.46 4.90 -8.10
N PHE A 47 -4.53 5.69 -8.63
CA PHE A 47 -3.12 5.64 -8.21
C PHE A 47 -2.94 5.94 -6.73
N ALA A 48 -3.58 6.98 -6.21
CA ALA A 48 -3.55 7.31 -4.77
C ALA A 48 -4.13 6.18 -3.91
N THR A 49 -5.19 5.52 -4.38
CA THR A 49 -5.79 4.36 -3.70
C THR A 49 -4.82 3.19 -3.64
N LEU A 50 -4.13 2.86 -4.74
CA LEU A 50 -3.10 1.82 -4.75
C LEU A 50 -1.97 2.13 -3.77
N ILE A 51 -1.51 3.38 -3.72
CA ILE A 51 -0.49 3.82 -2.76
C ILE A 51 -0.98 3.60 -1.32
N ALA A 52 -2.21 3.99 -1.01
CA ALA A 52 -2.76 3.85 0.33
C ALA A 52 -2.81 2.39 0.81
N VAL A 53 -3.24 1.46 -0.05
CA VAL A 53 -3.26 0.01 0.26
C VAL A 53 -1.85 -0.58 0.32
N ASN A 54 -0.98 -0.17 -0.59
CA ASN A 54 0.41 -0.62 -0.61
C ASN A 54 1.18 -0.19 0.64
N LEU A 55 0.98 1.05 1.11
CA LEU A 55 1.59 1.54 2.35
C LEU A 55 1.06 0.79 3.57
N GLN A 56 -0.24 0.48 3.66
CA GLN A 56 -0.76 -0.39 4.73
C GLN A 56 -0.01 -1.72 4.78
N THR A 57 0.26 -2.32 3.62
CA THR A 57 1.01 -3.58 3.51
C THR A 57 2.48 -3.40 3.94
N ALA A 58 3.13 -2.31 3.53
CA ALA A 58 4.53 -2.03 3.87
C ALA A 58 4.74 -1.88 5.39
N PHE A 59 3.82 -1.19 6.08
CA PHE A 59 3.91 -0.98 7.53
C PHE A 59 3.55 -2.24 8.35
N LEU A 60 2.98 -3.26 7.72
CA LEU A 60 2.79 -4.59 8.32
C LEU A 60 3.98 -5.52 8.07
N SER A 61 4.84 -5.21 7.10
CA SER A 61 5.98 -6.06 6.76
C SER A 61 7.09 -6.01 7.81
N PRO A 62 7.70 -7.16 8.19
CA PRO A 62 8.94 -7.16 8.97
C PRO A 62 10.04 -6.56 8.07
N PRO A 63 10.47 -5.29 8.27
CA PRO A 63 11.24 -4.79 9.41
C PRO A 63 10.62 -3.60 10.19
N VAL A 64 9.44 -3.10 9.79
CA VAL A 64 8.82 -1.85 10.30
C VAL A 64 7.55 -2.08 11.12
N ALA A 65 7.20 -3.34 11.33
CA ALA A 65 6.00 -3.82 12.01
C ALA A 65 6.00 -3.51 13.52
N MET A 66 6.03 -2.22 13.90
CA MET A 66 6.02 -1.75 15.29
C MET A 66 4.79 -2.23 16.07
N ALA A 67 3.67 -2.42 15.37
CA ALA A 67 2.44 -2.99 15.93
C ALA A 67 2.65 -4.40 16.53
N ALA A 68 3.57 -5.21 15.98
CA ALA A 68 3.88 -6.53 16.52
C ALA A 68 4.49 -6.44 17.93
N TYR A 69 5.39 -5.46 18.14
CA TYR A 69 6.03 -5.22 19.44
C TYR A 69 5.05 -4.64 20.45
N TYR A 70 4.15 -3.75 20.02
CA TYR A 70 3.07 -3.27 20.88
C TYR A 70 2.13 -4.40 21.31
N LEU A 71 1.75 -5.28 20.39
CA LEU A 71 0.91 -6.43 20.71
C LEU A 71 1.63 -7.40 21.67
N LYS A 72 2.93 -7.64 21.47
CA LYS A 72 3.73 -8.46 22.38
C LYS A 72 3.81 -7.89 23.80
N ALA A 73 3.83 -6.56 23.94
CA ALA A 73 3.85 -5.91 25.26
C ALA A 73 2.53 -6.10 26.04
N VAL A 74 1.39 -6.11 25.36
CA VAL A 74 0.06 -6.29 25.99
C VAL A 74 -0.36 -7.76 26.09
N ALA A 75 0.16 -8.63 25.22
CA ALA A 75 -0.11 -10.06 25.18
C ALA A 75 1.20 -10.88 25.32
N PRO A 76 1.88 -10.83 26.48
CA PRO A 76 3.21 -11.39 26.66
C PRO A 76 3.29 -12.93 26.50
N HIS A 77 2.16 -13.62 26.60
CA HIS A 77 2.05 -15.07 26.42
C HIS A 77 2.16 -15.51 24.95
N TRP A 78 1.87 -14.63 23.99
CA TRP A 78 2.05 -14.93 22.55
C TRP A 78 3.53 -14.88 22.18
N LYS A 79 4.01 -15.84 21.39
CA LYS A 79 5.36 -15.72 20.83
C LYS A 79 5.34 -14.65 19.75
N LEU A 80 6.42 -13.88 19.64
CA LEU A 80 6.54 -12.85 18.62
C LEU A 80 6.47 -13.46 17.20
N THR A 81 6.94 -14.70 17.04
CA THR A 81 6.79 -15.48 15.80
C THR A 81 5.34 -15.71 15.41
N ASP A 82 4.47 -16.01 16.38
CA ASP A 82 3.05 -16.30 16.12
C ASP A 82 2.33 -15.01 15.70
N ILE A 83 2.70 -13.89 16.31
CA ILE A 83 2.23 -12.55 15.92
C ILE A 83 2.64 -12.24 14.47
N TYR A 84 3.92 -12.43 14.13
CA TYR A 84 4.42 -12.19 12.78
C TYR A 84 3.77 -13.10 11.73
N TRP A 85 3.45 -14.35 12.07
CA TRP A 85 2.72 -15.25 11.17
C TRP A 85 1.30 -14.75 10.89
N GLY A 86 0.54 -14.37 11.91
CA GLY A 86 -0.79 -13.79 11.70
C GLY A 86 -0.75 -12.50 10.88
N MET A 87 0.28 -11.67 11.08
CA MET A 87 0.50 -10.48 10.24
C MET A 87 0.83 -10.84 8.80
N ALA A 88 1.66 -11.86 8.57
CA ALA A 88 2.02 -12.32 7.23
C ALA A 88 0.79 -12.86 6.47
N GLU A 89 -0.09 -13.60 7.14
CA GLU A 89 -1.36 -14.06 6.57
C GLU A 89 -2.23 -12.88 6.11
N PHE A 90 -2.36 -11.85 6.94
CA PHE A 90 -3.10 -10.65 6.56
C PHE A 90 -2.42 -9.85 5.44
N MET A 91 -1.09 -9.80 5.42
CA MET A 91 -0.34 -9.17 4.31
C MET A 91 -0.59 -9.88 2.97
N VAL A 92 -0.72 -11.20 2.95
CA VAL A 92 -1.08 -11.94 1.73
C VAL A 92 -2.46 -11.48 1.23
N LEU A 93 -3.43 -11.32 2.12
CA LEU A 93 -4.75 -10.77 1.76
C LEU A 93 -4.64 -9.34 1.22
N GLN A 94 -3.80 -8.50 1.82
CA GLN A 94 -3.56 -7.12 1.37
C GLN A 94 -2.93 -7.07 -0.02
N VAL A 95 -1.92 -7.90 -0.29
CA VAL A 95 -1.30 -8.00 -1.62
C VAL A 95 -2.32 -8.49 -2.66
N MET A 96 -3.15 -9.48 -2.33
CA MET A 96 -4.23 -9.91 -3.22
C MET A 96 -5.23 -8.77 -3.48
N GLY A 97 -5.65 -8.05 -2.44
CA GLY A 97 -6.52 -6.88 -2.56
C GLY A 97 -5.91 -5.78 -3.43
N LEU A 98 -4.61 -5.49 -3.26
CA LEU A 98 -3.87 -4.54 -4.07
C LEU A 98 -3.85 -4.96 -5.55
N LEU A 99 -3.57 -6.24 -5.85
CA LEU A 99 -3.59 -6.76 -7.21
C LEU A 99 -4.99 -6.67 -7.82
N VAL A 100 -6.03 -7.00 -7.06
CA VAL A 100 -7.43 -6.87 -7.50
C VAL A 100 -7.76 -5.40 -7.81
N LEU A 101 -7.42 -4.46 -6.93
CA LEU A 101 -7.64 -3.03 -7.20
C LEU A 101 -6.83 -2.54 -8.41
N MET A 102 -5.64 -3.10 -8.61
CA MET A 102 -4.79 -2.75 -9.75
C MET A 102 -5.42 -3.22 -11.07
N PHE A 103 -5.85 -4.47 -11.16
CA PHE A 103 -6.43 -5.02 -12.39
C PHE A 103 -7.90 -4.60 -12.62
N PHE A 104 -8.60 -4.18 -11.57
CA PHE A 104 -10.00 -3.75 -11.63
C PHE A 104 -10.18 -2.33 -11.02
N PRO A 105 -9.71 -1.26 -11.71
CA PRO A 105 -9.76 0.11 -11.20
C PRO A 105 -11.16 0.60 -10.81
N GLY A 106 -12.20 0.06 -11.47
CA GLY A 106 -13.59 0.37 -11.16
C GLY A 106 -13.94 0.16 -9.69
N LEU A 107 -13.32 -0.80 -8.99
CA LEU A 107 -13.57 -1.02 -7.56
C LEU A 107 -13.17 0.18 -6.70
N ALA A 108 -12.07 0.85 -7.04
CA ALA A 108 -11.62 2.06 -6.35
C ALA A 108 -12.43 3.29 -6.77
N LEU A 109 -12.87 3.35 -8.03
CA LEU A 109 -13.44 4.55 -8.63
C LEU A 109 -14.97 4.65 -8.53
N TRP A 110 -15.69 3.52 -8.42
CA TRP A 110 -17.14 3.54 -8.55
C TRP A 110 -17.84 4.41 -7.51
N PHE A 111 -17.42 4.32 -6.24
CA PHE A 111 -18.07 5.02 -5.14
C PHE A 111 -17.75 6.52 -5.16
N PRO A 112 -16.48 6.94 -5.35
CA PRO A 112 -16.18 8.34 -5.62
C PRO A 112 -16.94 8.93 -6.81
N HIS A 113 -17.03 8.21 -7.94
CA HIS A 113 -17.79 8.69 -9.10
C HIS A 113 -19.29 8.81 -8.81
N TRP A 114 -19.84 7.91 -7.99
CA TRP A 114 -21.23 8.00 -7.56
C TRP A 114 -21.49 9.22 -6.66
N LEU A 115 -20.55 9.56 -5.77
CA LEU A 115 -20.67 10.71 -4.87
C LEU A 115 -20.45 12.06 -5.56
N TYR A 116 -19.45 12.14 -6.43
CA TYR A 116 -18.95 13.42 -6.96
C TYR A 116 -19.22 13.62 -8.46
N GLY A 117 -19.75 12.61 -9.14
CA GLY A 117 -19.83 12.58 -10.60
C GLY A 117 -18.53 12.04 -11.23
N PRO A 118 -18.55 11.77 -12.55
CA PRO A 118 -17.38 11.30 -13.29
C PRO A 118 -16.29 12.36 -13.46
#